data_AF-A0A9X6Y868-F1
#
_entry.id   AF-A0A9X6Y868-F1
#
_cell.length_a   1.000
_cell.length_b   1.000
_cell.length_c   1.000
_cell.angle_alpha   90.00
_cell.angle_beta   90.00
_cell.angle_gamma   90.00
#
_symmetry.space_group_name_H-M   'P 1'
#
loop_
_entity.id
_entity.type
_entity.pdbx_description
1 polymer ?
#
loop_
_entity_poly.entity_id
_entity_poly.type
_entity_poly.pdbx_seq_one_letter_code
_entity_poly.pdbx_strand_id
1 'polypeptide(L)' 'MSRGECEMKNKYVVAISFMILAIISLTIHASNSKVGADGFLEEPFFFLVPISYVLFLSGIGVLLFGFITSKLKKGNR' A
#
# COMPACT_ATOMS: atom_id res chain seq x y z
N MET A 1 -6.39 27.14 9.83
CA MET A 1 -6.38 25.80 9.23
C MET A 1 -7.33 25.82 8.05
N SER A 2 -6.82 25.75 6.82
CA SER A 2 -7.66 25.89 5.62
C SER A 2 -8.21 24.53 5.17
N ARG A 3 -9.43 24.48 4.62
CA ARG A 3 -10.16 23.25 4.26
C ARG A 3 -9.34 22.28 3.39
N GLY A 4 -8.46 22.80 2.54
CA GLY A 4 -7.56 22.01 1.69
C GLY A 4 -6.41 21.30 2.42
N GLU A 5 -6.00 21.76 3.61
CA GLU A 5 -4.94 21.11 4.42
C GLU A 5 -5.45 19.81 5.07
N CYS A 6 -6.72 19.80 5.51
CA CYS A 6 -7.38 18.60 6.03
C CYS A 6 -7.56 17.52 4.95
N GLU A 7 -7.91 17.93 3.73
CA GLU A 7 -8.14 17.01 2.62
C GLU A 7 -6.86 16.31 2.15
N MET A 8 -5.73 17.03 2.10
CA MET A 8 -4.43 16.44 1.77
C MET A 8 -3.98 15.47 2.87
N LYS A 9 -4.16 15.82 4.15
CA LYS A 9 -3.86 14.93 5.29
C LYS A 9 -4.61 13.59 5.19
N ASN A 10 -5.90 13.61 4.83
CA ASN A 10 -6.68 12.38 4.66
C ASN A 10 -6.14 11.48 3.54
N LYS A 11 -5.68 12.05 2.42
CA LYS A 11 -5.11 11.27 1.30
C LYS A 11 -3.83 10.54 1.72
N TYR A 12 -2.97 11.19 2.50
CA TYR A 12 -1.78 10.56 3.06
C TYR A 12 -2.12 9.47 4.08
N VAL A 13 -3.11 9.69 4.95
CA VAL A 13 -3.57 8.68 5.91
C VAL A 13 -4.10 7.44 5.19
N VAL A 14 -4.88 7.62 4.10
CA VAL A 14 -5.38 6.51 3.27
C VAL A 14 -4.24 5.77 2.56
N ALA A 15 -3.24 6.49 2.04
CA ALA A 15 -2.09 5.85 1.41
C ALA A 15 -1.27 5.02 2.42
N ILE A 16 -1.06 5.56 3.62
CA ILE A 16 -0.35 4.87 4.71
C ILE A 16 -1.13 3.63 5.17
N SER A 17 -2.46 3.73 5.30
CA SER A 17 -3.27 2.57 5.68
C SER A 17 -3.23 1.46 4.64
N PHE A 18 -3.24 1.78 3.34
CA PHE A 18 -3.03 0.80 2.27
C PHE A 18 -1.65 0.13 2.32
N MET A 19 -0.58 0.90 2.59
CA MET A 19 0.75 0.30 2.74
C MET A 19 0.83 -0.61 3.96
N ILE A 20 0.26 -0.23 5.10
CA ILE A 20 0.21 -1.08 6.30
C ILE A 20 -0.58 -2.36 6.02
N LEU A 21 -1.74 -2.25 5.35
CA LEU A 21 -2.56 -3.41 4.99
C LEU A 21 -1.86 -4.37 4.02
N ALA A 22 -1.08 -3.83 3.08
CA ALA A 22 -0.25 -4.63 2.19
C ALA A 22 0.83 -5.41 2.95
N ILE A 23 1.54 -4.76 3.87
CA ILE A 23 2.58 -5.40 4.71
C ILE A 23 1.96 -6.49 5.58
N ILE A 24 0.82 -6.22 6.24
CA ILE A 24 0.12 -7.22 7.06
C ILE A 24 -0.29 -8.43 6.20
N SER A 25 -0.83 -8.20 5.00
CA SER A 25 -1.22 -9.28 4.09
C SER A 25 -0.04 -10.17 3.70
N LEU A 26 1.10 -9.56 3.37
CA LEU A 26 2.31 -10.29 3.02
C LEU A 26 2.88 -11.07 4.22
N THR A 27 2.89 -10.45 5.41
CA THR A 27 3.33 -11.11 6.65
C THR A 27 2.45 -12.31 6.99
N ILE A 28 1.13 -12.20 6.89
CA ILE A 28 0.21 -13.33 7.13
C ILE A 28 0.51 -14.47 6.16
N HIS A 29 0.64 -14.17 4.87
CA HIS A 29 0.98 -15.17 3.87
C HIS A 29 2.34 -15.86 4.16
N ALA A 30 3.38 -15.07 4.43
CA ALA A 30 4.72 -15.60 4.70
C ALA A 30 4.80 -16.41 6.00
N SER A 31 4.10 -15.98 7.07
CA SER A 31 4.12 -16.66 8.37
C SER A 31 3.29 -17.95 8.41
N ASN A 32 2.32 -18.12 7.51
CA ASN A 32 1.48 -19.32 7.48
C ASN A 32 1.90 -20.32 6.39
N SER A 33 2.78 -19.91 5.47
CA SER A 33 3.34 -20.80 4.46
C SER A 33 4.27 -21.82 5.08
N LYS A 34 4.13 -23.08 4.68
CA LYS A 34 4.89 -24.21 5.21
C LYS A 34 5.22 -25.20 4.10
N VAL A 35 6.29 -25.97 4.27
CA VAL A 35 6.60 -27.07 3.37
C VAL A 35 5.90 -28.32 3.89
N GLY A 36 5.02 -28.89 3.06
CA GLY A 36 4.30 -30.13 3.30
C GLY A 36 5.25 -31.32 3.35
N ALA A 37 4.76 -32.44 3.91
CA ALA A 37 5.55 -33.67 4.03
C ALA A 37 5.90 -34.31 2.67
N ASP A 38 5.18 -33.92 1.61
CA ASP A 38 5.40 -34.26 0.21
C ASP A 38 6.46 -33.37 -0.46
N GLY A 39 7.04 -32.41 0.28
CA GLY A 39 8.03 -31.46 -0.22
C GLY A 39 7.43 -30.29 -1.01
N PHE A 40 6.11 -30.20 -1.11
CA PHE A 40 5.44 -29.06 -1.76
C PHE A 40 5.24 -27.91 -0.78
N LEU A 41 5.22 -26.69 -1.31
CA LEU A 41 4.93 -25.50 -0.53
C LEU A 41 3.41 -25.36 -0.36
N GLU A 42 2.91 -25.50 0.86
CA GLU A 42 1.54 -25.18 1.20
C GLU A 42 1.45 -23.69 1.55
N GLU A 43 0.82 -22.93 0.65
CA GLU A 43 0.66 -21.48 0.77
C GLU A 43 -0.80 -21.12 1.09
N PRO A 44 -1.22 -21.20 2.36
CA PRO A 44 -2.51 -20.67 2.77
C PRO A 44 -2.55 -19.18 2.43
N PHE A 45 -3.68 -18.74 1.88
CA PHE A 45 -3.90 -17.36 1.48
C PHE A 45 -2.95 -16.83 0.39
N PHE A 46 -2.54 -17.67 -0.58
CA PHE A 46 -1.77 -17.26 -1.77
C PHE A 46 -2.33 -16.00 -2.46
N PHE A 47 -3.66 -15.81 -2.45
CA PHE A 47 -4.32 -14.63 -3.00
C PHE A 47 -3.94 -13.30 -2.31
N LEU A 48 -3.42 -13.31 -1.08
CA LEU A 48 -2.94 -12.12 -0.37
C LEU A 48 -1.70 -11.52 -1.04
N VAL A 49 -0.91 -12.33 -1.74
CA VAL A 49 0.29 -11.87 -2.44
C VAL A 49 -0.06 -10.85 -3.53
N PRO A 50 -0.85 -11.17 -4.57
CA PRO A 50 -1.23 -10.19 -5.59
C PRO A 50 -2.01 -9.01 -5.01
N ILE A 51 -2.86 -9.22 -3.99
CA ILE A 51 -3.58 -8.13 -3.32
C ILE A 51 -2.61 -7.16 -2.63
N SER A 52 -1.59 -7.67 -1.95
CA SER A 52 -0.59 -6.83 -1.28
C SER A 52 0.15 -5.94 -2.27
N TYR A 53 0.52 -6.45 -3.46
CA TYR A 53 1.12 -5.65 -4.52
C TYR A 53 0.19 -4.53 -5.02
N VAL A 54 -1.09 -4.83 -5.26
CA VAL A 54 -2.06 -3.82 -5.70
C VAL A 54 -2.22 -2.72 -4.65
N LEU A 55 -2.37 -3.08 -3.37
CA LEU A 55 -2.50 -2.13 -2.28
C LEU A 55 -1.24 -1.28 -2.11
N PHE A 56 -0.06 -1.89 -2.20
CA PHE A 56 1.22 -1.20 -2.06
C PHE A 56 1.45 -0.21 -3.22
N LEU A 57 1.23 -0.64 -4.46
CA LEU A 57 1.33 0.22 -5.65
C LEU A 57 0.30 1.34 -5.62
N SER A 58 -0.92 1.07 -5.15
CA SER A 58 -1.95 2.10 -4.96
C SER A 58 -1.51 3.14 -3.93
N GLY A 59 -0.91 2.72 -2.81
CA GLY A 59 -0.36 3.63 -1.80
C GLY A 59 0.74 4.53 -2.37
N ILE A 60 1.69 3.94 -3.08
CA ILE A 60 2.78 4.67 -3.75
C ILE A 60 2.23 5.66 -4.79
N GLY A 61 1.25 5.26 -5.59
CA GLY A 61 0.63 6.11 -6.60
C GLY A 61 0.02 7.38 -6.01
N VAL A 62 -0.70 7.26 -4.89
CA VAL A 62 -1.27 8.42 -4.18
C VAL A 62 -0.18 9.35 -3.64
N LEU A 63 0.91 8.81 -3.09
CA LEU A 63 2.04 9.59 -2.58
C LEU A 63 2.75 10.37 -3.70
N LEU A 64 3.08 9.68 -4.81
CA LEU A 64 3.74 10.29 -5.96
C LEU A 64 2.86 11.33 -6.64
N PHE A 65 1.57 11.05 -6.82
CA PHE A 65 0.63 12.00 -7.41
C PHE A 65 0.49 13.26 -6.56
N GLY A 66 0.42 13.12 -5.24
CA GLY A 66 0.42 14.25 -4.32
C GLY A 66 1.70 15.08 -4.43
N PHE A 67 2.86 14.44 -4.57
CA PHE A 67 4.15 15.11 -4.73
C PHE A 67 4.27 15.88 -6.05
N ILE A 68 3.90 15.26 -7.18
CA ILE A 68 3.96 15.87 -8.52
C ILE A 68 3.02 17.08 -8.58
N THR A 69 1.78 16.94 -8.11
CA THR A 69 0.80 18.04 -8.08
C THR A 69 1.29 19.22 -7.25
N SER A 70 1.95 18.94 -6.11
CA SER A 70 2.52 19.98 -5.25
C SER A 70 3.67 20.75 -5.94
N LYS A 71 4.55 20.03 -6.66
CA LYS A 71 5.64 20.63 -7.45
C LYS A 71 5.11 21.48 -8.62
N LEU A 72 4.12 20.98 -9.36
CA LEU A 72 3.51 21.71 -10.48
C LEU A 72 2.81 23.01 -10.01
N LYS A 73 2.08 22.96 -8.90
CA LYS A 73 1.43 24.14 -8.32
C LYS A 73 2.42 25.21 -7.85
N LYS A 74 3.64 24.81 -7.46
CA LYS A 74 4.69 25.74 -7.02
C LYS A 74 5.42 26.43 -8.17
N GLY A 75 5.48 25.83 -9.35
CA GLY A 75 6.13 26.42 -10.54
C GLY A 75 5.27 27.44 -11.31
N ASN A 76 3.95 27.44 -11.07
CA ASN A 76 3.00 28.32 -11.77
C ASN A 76 2.60 29.55 -10.93
N ARG A 77 3.46 29.98 -10.01
CA ARG A 77 3.26 31.11 -9.09
C ARG A 77 4.41 32.09 -9.17
#